data_AF-A0A077EMA9-F1
#
_entry.id   AF-A0A077EMA9-F1
#
_cell.length_a   1.000
_cell.length_b   1.000
_cell.length_c   1.000
_cell.angle_alpha   90.00
_cell.angle_beta   90.00
_cell.angle_gamma   90.00
#
_symmetry.space_group_name_H-M   'P 1'
#
loop_
_entity.id
_entity.type
_entity.pdbx_description
1 polymer ?
#
loop_
_entity_poly.entity_id
_entity_poly.type
_entity_poly.pdbx_seq_one_letter_code
_entity_poly.pdbx_strand_id
1 'polypeptide(L)'
;MMDIDQYSHCIYQVHPTTIEQVIKNESNFRPLAINVNALPNQKPPRITQPKTKQEAIQLANYYVSLGHSVDLGLMQINSKNLAPFGVSIADMFTPCKNIHVGSSILFQAISAPSKSIQNQALRCKSPCLTTTPAVRIEDLEMGMSKST
;
A
#
# COMPACT_ATOMS: atom_id res chain seq x y z
N MET A 1 0.13 -6.10 -18.21
CA MET A 1 -1.12 -6.10 -17.44
C MET A 1 -1.07 -7.31 -16.52
N MET A 2 -1.47 -7.15 -15.27
CA MET A 2 -1.59 -8.26 -14.31
C MET A 2 -3.02 -8.81 -14.40
N ASP A 3 -3.20 -10.13 -14.42
CA ASP A 3 -4.51 -10.74 -14.30
C ASP A 3 -4.96 -10.68 -12.82
N ILE A 4 -5.85 -9.73 -12.49
CA ILE A 4 -6.30 -9.53 -11.12
C ILE A 4 -7.22 -10.66 -10.63
N ASP A 5 -7.85 -11.40 -11.55
CA ASP A 5 -8.81 -12.45 -11.19
C ASP A 5 -8.11 -13.62 -10.47
N GLN A 6 -6.85 -13.90 -10.84
CA GLN A 6 -5.99 -14.86 -10.13
C GLN A 6 -5.78 -14.49 -8.65
N TYR A 7 -5.87 -13.20 -8.31
CA TYR A 7 -5.68 -12.67 -6.96
C TYR A 7 -6.98 -12.30 -6.25
N SER A 8 -8.15 -12.57 -6.84
CA SER A 8 -9.46 -12.27 -6.24
C SER A 8 -9.60 -12.80 -4.81
N HIS A 9 -9.10 -14.01 -4.54
CA HIS A 9 -9.10 -14.65 -3.22
C HIS A 9 -8.17 -13.96 -2.18
N CYS A 10 -7.26 -13.09 -2.63
CA CYS A 10 -6.37 -12.32 -1.76
C CYS A 10 -7.00 -11.00 -1.33
N ILE A 11 -8.00 -10.51 -2.05
CA ILE A 11 -8.54 -9.15 -1.87
C ILE A 11 -9.49 -9.12 -0.68
N TYR A 12 -9.31 -8.13 0.19
CA TYR A 12 -10.15 -7.89 1.34
C TYR A 12 -11.16 -6.77 1.07
N GLN A 13 -12.44 -7.13 0.97
CA GLN A 13 -13.60 -6.22 0.97
C GLN A 13 -13.59 -5.02 -0.02
N VAL A 14 -12.76 -5.09 -1.08
CA VAL A 14 -12.70 -4.09 -2.15
C VAL A 14 -12.93 -4.77 -3.50
N HIS A 15 -13.54 -4.07 -4.46
CA HIS A 15 -13.78 -4.62 -5.79
C HIS A 15 -12.45 -4.90 -6.54
N PRO A 16 -12.28 -6.05 -7.23
CA PRO A 16 -11.02 -6.40 -7.91
C PRO A 16 -10.52 -5.34 -8.89
N THR A 17 -11.41 -4.78 -9.73
CA THR A 17 -11.03 -3.71 -10.67
C THR A 17 -10.45 -2.49 -9.96
N THR A 18 -10.94 -2.13 -8.77
CA THR A 18 -10.36 -1.02 -8.00
C THR A 18 -8.94 -1.35 -7.54
N ILE A 19 -8.72 -2.56 -7.05
CA ILE A 19 -7.38 -3.02 -6.65
C ILE A 19 -6.42 -3.04 -7.85
N GLU A 20 -6.87 -3.49 -9.02
CA GLU A 20 -6.06 -3.46 -10.24
C GLU A 20 -5.61 -2.04 -10.60
N GLN A 21 -6.52 -1.06 -10.56
CA GLN A 21 -6.19 0.34 -10.84
C GLN A 21 -5.23 0.92 -9.79
N VAL A 22 -5.40 0.56 -8.52
CA VAL A 22 -4.46 0.95 -7.45
C VAL A 22 -3.08 0.37 -7.76
N ILE A 23 -2.95 -0.95 -7.96
CA ILE A 23 -1.65 -1.59 -8.28
C ILE A 23 -0.97 -0.94 -9.50
N LYS A 24 -1.76 -0.61 -10.53
CA LYS A 24 -1.26 0.10 -11.71
C LYS A 24 -0.64 1.44 -11.35
N ASN A 25 -1.32 2.24 -10.53
CA ASN A 25 -0.86 3.57 -10.13
C ASN A 25 0.30 3.54 -9.13
N GLU A 26 0.31 2.54 -8.26
CA GLU A 26 1.30 2.39 -7.20
C GLU A 26 2.63 1.84 -7.70
N SER A 27 2.58 0.74 -8.45
CA SER A 27 3.79 0.01 -8.81
C SER A 27 3.94 -0.22 -10.30
N ASN A 28 2.94 0.16 -11.10
CA ASN A 28 2.82 -0.25 -12.50
C ASN A 28 2.95 -1.79 -12.64
N PHE A 29 2.30 -2.52 -11.73
CA PHE A 29 2.31 -3.99 -11.64
C PHE A 29 3.68 -4.61 -11.33
N ARG A 30 4.56 -3.88 -10.63
CA ARG A 30 5.91 -4.37 -10.28
C ARG A 30 5.92 -4.91 -8.85
N PRO A 31 5.97 -6.24 -8.64
CA PRO A 31 5.82 -6.83 -7.32
C PRO A 31 6.99 -6.57 -6.37
N LEU A 32 8.13 -6.15 -6.90
CA LEU A 32 9.34 -5.84 -6.15
C LEU A 32 9.59 -4.33 -6.06
N ALA A 33 8.61 -3.50 -6.43
CA ALA A 33 8.76 -2.05 -6.35
C ALA A 33 9.06 -1.61 -4.92
N ILE A 34 10.06 -0.75 -4.77
CA ILE A 34 10.40 -0.10 -3.51
C ILE A 34 10.45 1.40 -3.73
N ASN A 35 9.81 2.16 -2.84
CA ASN A 35 10.07 3.58 -2.69
C ASN A 35 10.74 3.84 -1.33
N VAL A 36 11.66 4.81 -1.27
CA VAL A 36 12.36 5.17 -0.03
C VAL A 36 11.99 6.60 0.33
N ASN A 37 11.29 6.76 1.45
CA ASN A 37 10.86 8.06 1.91
C ASN A 37 12.04 8.86 2.47
N ALA A 38 12.02 10.17 2.26
CA ALA A 38 13.07 11.04 2.76
C ALA A 38 13.06 11.13 4.30
N LEU A 39 14.24 11.28 4.89
CA LEU A 39 14.36 11.74 6.27
C LEU A 39 14.10 13.25 6.36
N PRO A 40 13.76 13.78 7.56
CA PRO A 40 13.58 15.22 7.75
C PRO A 40 14.77 16.02 7.24
N ASN A 41 14.50 17.07 6.48
CA ASN A 41 15.51 17.96 5.87
C ASN A 41 16.48 17.28 4.88
N GLN A 42 16.12 16.10 4.37
CA GLN A 42 16.90 15.37 3.37
C GLN A 42 16.10 15.14 2.10
N LYS A 43 16.80 14.86 0.99
CA LYS A 43 16.17 14.39 -0.24
C LYS A 43 15.98 12.86 -0.16
N PRO A 44 14.94 12.29 -0.78
CA PRO A 44 14.79 10.85 -0.82
C PRO A 44 15.97 10.21 -1.57
N PRO A 45 16.49 9.06 -1.11
CA PRO A 45 17.54 8.34 -1.80
C PRO A 45 17.11 7.92 -3.21
N ARG A 46 18.03 8.05 -4.18
CA ARG A 46 17.83 7.45 -5.50
C ARG A 46 18.29 6.01 -5.45
N ILE A 47 17.37 5.08 -5.69
CA ILE A 47 17.65 3.64 -5.65
C ILE A 47 17.52 3.01 -7.02
N THR A 48 18.35 1.99 -7.27
CA THR A 48 18.10 1.04 -8.35
C THR A 48 17.07 0.03 -7.86
N GLN A 49 16.03 -0.19 -8.65
CA GLN A 49 14.97 -1.12 -8.29
C GLN A 49 15.49 -2.57 -8.30
N PRO A 50 15.10 -3.38 -7.30
CA PRO A 50 15.55 -4.76 -7.19
C PRO A 50 14.98 -5.61 -8.33
N LYS A 51 15.74 -6.63 -8.72
CA LYS A 51 15.36 -7.63 -9.74
C LYS A 51 14.91 -8.94 -9.11
N THR A 52 15.32 -9.21 -7.88
CA THR A 52 14.95 -10.43 -7.14
C THR A 52 14.27 -10.10 -5.81
N LYS A 53 13.48 -11.06 -5.31
CA LYS A 53 12.84 -10.92 -3.98
C LYS A 53 13.89 -10.73 -2.87
N GLN A 54 15.02 -11.44 -2.96
CA GLN A 54 16.09 -11.32 -1.97
C GLN A 54 16.74 -9.92 -2.00
N GLU A 55 17.02 -9.38 -3.18
CA GLU A 55 17.52 -8.01 -3.33
C GLU A 55 16.52 -6.99 -2.76
N ALA A 56 15.22 -7.18 -3.02
CA ALA A 56 14.18 -6.30 -2.50
C ALA A 56 14.14 -6.30 -0.96
N ILE A 57 14.22 -7.49 -0.34
CA ILE A 57 14.29 -7.64 1.11
C ILE A 57 15.54 -6.96 1.67
N GLN A 58 16.71 -7.18 1.06
CA GLN A 58 17.96 -6.59 1.53
C GLN A 58 17.93 -5.07 1.43
N LEU A 59 17.47 -4.52 0.30
CA LEU A 59 17.38 -3.09 0.05
C LEU A 59 16.41 -2.40 1.02
N ALA A 60 15.23 -2.99 1.22
CA ALA A 60 14.24 -2.46 2.17
C ALA A 60 14.79 -2.47 3.60
N ASN A 61 15.37 -3.58 4.05
CA ASN A 61 15.97 -3.65 5.40
C ASN A 61 17.14 -2.67 5.57
N TYR A 62 17.96 -2.49 4.54
CA TYR A 62 19.04 -1.52 4.56
C TYR A 62 18.52 -0.11 4.84
N TYR A 63 17.53 0.37 4.09
CA TYR A 63 16.99 1.72 4.30
C TYR A 63 16.22 1.87 5.62
N VAL A 64 15.52 0.83 6.05
CA VAL A 64 14.87 0.82 7.37
C VAL A 64 15.91 0.91 8.49
N SER A 65 17.06 0.23 8.36
CA SER A 65 18.15 0.31 9.35
C SER A 65 18.79 1.70 9.42
N LEU A 66 18.68 2.48 8.35
CA LEU A 66 19.10 3.89 8.28
C LEU A 66 18.00 4.86 8.77
N GLY A 67 16.86 4.35 9.24
CA GLY A 67 15.76 5.15 9.79
C GLY A 67 14.73 5.63 8.77
N HIS A 68 14.86 5.27 7.49
CA HIS A 68 13.85 5.60 6.49
C HIS A 68 12.61 4.70 6.64
N SER A 69 11.43 5.21 6.27
CA SER A 69 10.31 4.34 5.90
C SER A 69 10.36 4.01 4.42
N VAL A 70 9.93 2.81 4.06
CA VAL A 70 9.94 2.34 2.67
C VAL A 70 8.56 1.82 2.27
N ASP A 71 8.16 2.07 1.03
CA ASP A 71 6.89 1.59 0.48
C ASP A 71 7.16 0.35 -0.36
N LEU A 72 6.37 -0.70 -0.13
CA LEU A 72 6.74 -2.06 -0.49
C LEU A 72 5.72 -2.71 -1.44
N GLY A 73 6.22 -3.25 -2.55
CA GLY A 73 5.52 -4.20 -3.42
C GLY A 73 4.37 -3.61 -4.25
N LEU A 74 3.44 -4.46 -4.66
CA LEU A 74 2.41 -4.11 -5.66
C LEU A 74 1.54 -2.91 -5.27
N MET A 75 1.17 -2.83 -4.01
CA MET A 75 0.31 -1.79 -3.43
C MET A 75 1.10 -0.75 -2.62
N GLN A 76 2.43 -0.71 -2.75
CA GLN A 76 3.31 0.28 -2.09
C GLN A 76 2.97 0.48 -0.60
N ILE A 77 2.94 -0.62 0.17
CA ILE A 77 2.60 -0.58 1.60
C ILE A 77 3.78 -0.04 2.39
N ASN A 78 3.57 1.04 3.14
CA ASN A 78 4.62 1.63 3.96
C ASN A 78 5.08 0.67 5.09
N SER A 79 6.38 0.58 5.30
CA SER A 79 7.01 -0.28 6.32
C SER A 79 6.56 0.03 7.75
N LYS A 80 6.06 1.24 8.02
CA LYS A 80 5.50 1.62 9.32
C LYS A 80 4.15 0.95 9.61
N ASN A 81 3.43 0.53 8.57
CA ASN A 81 2.09 -0.04 8.69
C ASN A 81 2.10 -1.57 8.80
N LEU A 82 3.26 -2.23 8.89
CA LEU A 82 3.32 -3.70 8.88
C LEU A 82 2.94 -4.33 10.22
N ALA A 83 3.26 -3.67 11.34
CA ALA A 83 3.08 -4.24 12.68
C ALA A 83 1.61 -4.58 13.01
N PRO A 84 0.60 -3.73 12.70
CA PRO A 84 -0.81 -4.07 12.93
C PRO A 84 -1.30 -5.32 12.18
N PHE A 85 -0.65 -5.70 11.08
CA PHE A 85 -1.02 -6.88 10.29
C PHE A 85 -0.17 -8.12 10.63
N GLY A 86 0.81 -8.00 11.53
CA GLY A 86 1.70 -9.12 11.88
C GLY A 86 2.52 -9.66 10.70
N VAL A 87 2.82 -8.80 9.71
CA VAL A 87 3.56 -9.17 8.50
C VAL A 87 4.97 -8.60 8.51
N SER A 88 5.87 -9.27 7.79
CA SER A 88 7.26 -8.83 7.60
C SER A 88 7.45 -8.05 6.29
N ILE A 89 8.59 -7.37 6.15
CA ILE A 89 9.02 -6.78 4.87
C ILE A 89 9.05 -7.84 3.76
N ALA A 90 9.51 -9.06 4.07
CA ALA A 90 9.58 -10.16 3.10
C ALA A 90 8.20 -10.60 2.59
N ASP A 91 7.17 -10.46 3.40
CA ASP A 91 5.79 -10.76 3.02
C ASP A 91 5.24 -9.76 2.01
N MET A 92 5.69 -8.51 2.04
CA MET A 92 5.25 -7.47 1.09
C MET A 92 5.75 -7.70 -0.33
N PHE A 93 6.72 -8.59 -0.52
CA PHE A 93 7.16 -9.07 -1.84
C PHE A 93 6.53 -10.41 -2.23
N THR A 94 5.46 -10.83 -1.53
CA THR A 94 4.58 -11.94 -1.93
C THR A 94 3.26 -11.34 -2.44
N PRO A 95 2.94 -11.44 -3.74
CA PRO A 95 1.81 -10.74 -4.35
C PRO A 95 0.50 -10.83 -3.57
N CYS A 96 0.06 -12.04 -3.21
CA CYS A 96 -1.20 -12.25 -2.50
C CYS A 96 -1.21 -11.58 -1.11
N LYS A 97 -0.13 -11.69 -0.33
CA LYS A 97 -0.04 -11.04 0.99
C LYS A 97 -0.02 -9.51 0.87
N ASN A 98 0.71 -8.98 -0.10
CA ASN A 98 0.73 -7.55 -0.38
C ASN A 98 -0.66 -7.03 -0.77
N ILE A 99 -1.35 -7.73 -1.68
CA ILE A 99 -2.72 -7.39 -2.09
C ILE A 99 -3.69 -7.42 -0.92
N HIS A 100 -3.59 -8.45 -0.06
CA HIS A 100 -4.45 -8.58 1.11
C HIS A 100 -4.28 -7.43 2.10
N VAL A 101 -3.04 -7.09 2.45
CA VAL A 101 -2.76 -5.99 3.38
C VAL A 101 -3.14 -4.64 2.77
N GLY A 102 -2.79 -4.39 1.50
CA GLY A 102 -3.11 -3.13 0.83
C GLY A 102 -4.61 -2.92 0.65
N SER A 103 -5.36 -3.96 0.28
CA SER A 103 -6.83 -3.89 0.22
C SER A 103 -7.47 -3.69 1.60
N SER A 104 -6.89 -4.25 2.66
CA SER A 104 -7.34 -4.03 4.03
C SER A 104 -7.15 -2.57 4.47
N ILE A 105 -6.00 -1.96 4.16
CA ILE A 105 -5.73 -0.54 4.45
C ILE A 105 -6.72 0.34 3.66
N LEU A 106 -6.88 0.07 2.37
CA LEU A 106 -7.81 0.80 1.51
C LEU A 106 -9.25 0.73 2.04
N PHE A 107 -9.70 -0.46 2.40
CA PHE A 107 -11.03 -0.68 2.96
C PHE A 107 -11.25 0.11 4.25
N GLN A 108 -10.26 0.14 5.15
CA GLN A 108 -10.33 0.92 6.38
C GLN A 108 -10.47 2.41 6.10
N ALA A 109 -9.67 2.94 5.18
CA ALA A 109 -9.71 4.36 4.82
C ALA A 109 -11.06 4.79 4.23
N ILE A 110 -11.65 3.99 3.34
CA ILE A 110 -12.96 4.29 2.74
C ILE A 110 -14.13 4.03 3.70
N SER A 111 -13.93 3.23 4.75
CA SER A 111 -14.97 2.91 5.74
C SER A 111 -14.95 3.83 6.96
N ALA A 112 -13.87 4.57 7.17
CA ALA A 112 -13.73 5.47 8.31
C ALA A 112 -14.71 6.67 8.19
N PRO A 113 -15.51 6.99 9.23
CA PRO A 113 -16.31 8.19 9.26
C PRO A 113 -15.39 9.41 9.37
N SER A 114 -15.29 10.20 8.30
CA SER A 114 -14.29 11.26 8.22
C SER A 114 -14.57 12.42 9.19
N LYS A 115 -13.58 12.79 10.01
CA LYS A 115 -13.38 14.21 10.34
C LYS A 115 -12.56 14.74 9.17
N SER A 116 -13.19 15.55 8.31
CA SER A 116 -12.59 16.20 7.12
C SER A 116 -12.15 15.30 5.95
N ILE A 117 -13.08 14.55 5.34
CA ILE A 117 -13.06 14.39 3.87
C ILE A 117 -14.14 15.35 3.35
N GLN A 118 -13.81 16.65 3.32
CA GLN A 118 -14.54 17.58 2.47
C GLN A 118 -13.98 17.37 1.05
N ASN A 119 -14.86 16.91 0.15
CA ASN A 119 -14.62 16.59 -1.26
C ASN A 119 -13.91 15.27 -1.56
N GLN A 120 -14.61 14.15 -1.37
CA GLN A 120 -14.83 13.16 -2.43
C GLN A 120 -15.89 12.17 -1.95
N ALA A 121 -16.85 11.87 -2.83
CA ALA A 121 -18.11 11.21 -2.52
C ALA A 121 -17.92 9.86 -1.78
N LEU A 122 -18.15 9.85 -0.47
CA LEU A 122 -18.17 8.65 0.37
C LEU A 122 -19.54 8.53 1.03
N ARG A 123 -20.54 8.21 0.21
CA ARG A 123 -21.78 7.60 0.71
C ARG A 123 -22.44 6.81 -0.41
N CYS A 124 -22.22 5.50 -0.43
CA CYS A 124 -23.12 4.57 -1.10
C CYS A 124 -23.56 3.51 -0.08
N LYS A 125 -24.84 3.51 0.28
CA LYS A 125 -25.54 2.24 0.47
C LYS A 125 -25.46 1.53 -0.89
N SER A 126 -25.11 0.25 -0.87
CA SER A 126 -24.71 -0.58 -2.02
C SER A 126 -25.51 -0.39 -3.33
N PRO A 127 -24.93 -0.67 -4.52
CA PRO A 127 -23.56 -1.16 -4.76
C PRO A 127 -22.62 -0.20 -5.54
N CYS A 128 -21.34 -0.31 -5.20
CA CYS A 128 -20.12 0.08 -5.93
C CYS A 128 -19.93 1.56 -6.32
N LEU A 129 -19.08 2.28 -5.56
CA LEU A 129 -18.55 3.58 -5.97
C LEU A 129 -17.50 3.39 -7.07
N THR A 130 -17.86 3.85 -8.26
CA THR A 130 -16.99 4.07 -9.41
C THR A 130 -16.07 5.26 -9.15
N THR A 131 -14.79 5.05 -9.45
CA THR A 131 -13.75 6.07 -9.71
C THR A 131 -13.56 7.14 -8.63
N THR A 132 -12.84 6.79 -7.55
CA THR A 132 -12.07 7.77 -6.79
C THR A 132 -10.84 8.21 -7.59
N PRO A 133 -10.37 9.48 -7.46
CA PRO A 133 -9.07 9.89 -8.00
C PRO A 133 -7.97 9.04 -7.35
N ALA A 134 -6.78 9.00 -7.96
CA ALA A 134 -5.68 8.12 -7.60
C ALA A 134 -5.38 8.10 -6.09
N VAL A 135 -6.03 7.16 -5.37
CA VAL A 135 -5.78 6.93 -3.95
C VAL A 135 -4.44 6.24 -3.84
N ARG A 136 -3.52 6.90 -3.14
CA ARG A 136 -2.22 6.35 -2.76
C ARG A 136 -2.35 5.59 -1.45
N ILE A 137 -2.00 4.31 -1.40
CA ILE A 137 -2.05 3.50 -0.17
C ILE A 137 -1.10 4.07 0.90
N GLU A 138 0.03 4.64 0.50
CA GLU A 138 0.99 5.31 1.38
C GLU A 138 0.43 6.58 2.06
N ASP A 139 -0.54 7.27 1.43
CA ASP A 139 -1.19 8.48 1.97
C ASP A 139 -2.35 8.14 2.92
N LEU A 140 -2.75 6.87 2.98
CA LEU A 140 -3.80 6.41 3.89
C LEU A 140 -3.18 6.19 5.27
N GLU A 141 -3.13 7.27 6.05
CA GLU A 141 -2.78 7.15 7.47
C GLU A 141 -3.79 6.21 8.14
N MET A 142 -3.32 5.05 8.61
CA MET A 142 -4.06 4.29 9.61
C MET A 142 -4.14 5.20 10.83
N GLY A 143 -5.28 5.86 11.01
CA GLY A 143 -5.57 6.71 12.15
C GLY A 143 -5.45 5.90 13.43
N MET A 144 -4.23 5.77 13.95
CA MET A 144 -3.99 5.34 15.32
C MET A 144 -4.55 6.46 16.17
N SER A 145 -5.76 6.24 16.71
CA SER A 145 -6.21 6.97 17.87
C SER A 145 -5.09 6.88 18.90
N LYS A 146 -4.33 7.96 19.08
CA LYS A 146 -3.46 8.10 20.24
C LYS A 146 -4.42 8.11 21.42
N SER A 147 -4.50 6.97 22.10
CA SER A 147 -5.06 6.92 23.44
C SER A 147 -4.06 7.62 24.34
N THR A 148 -4.37 8.87 24.67
CA THR A 148 -3.79 9.60 25.80
C THR A 148 -4.95 10.23 26.56
#